data_AF-A0A6P3ZDC7-F1
#
_entry.id   AF-A0A6P3ZDC7-F1
#
_cell.length_a   1.000
_cell.length_b   1.000
_cell.length_c   1.000
_cell.angle_alpha   90.00
_cell.angle_beta   90.00
_cell.angle_gamma   90.00
#
_symmetry.space_group_name_H-M   'P 1'
#
loop_
_entity.id
_entity.type
_entity.pdbx_description
1 polymer ?
#
loop_
_entity_poly.entity_id
_entity_poly.type
_entity_poly.pdbx_seq_one_letter_code
_entity_poly.pdbx_strand_id
1 'polypeptide(L)'
;MVFFHQNFRYLKHLRTLLLTSSKITKVPEQIGQLIHLRYLYIHNSMNLQEFPDEVCDLCNLQTLMIEGCRMGKLVNLRHLLVNSCYALVGLPKGIGGLTQLRTLDTMVVPKKSEAAYFLSLRDLKKLNHLRFQSSVFKITKCCNLINRSKSELMYWECLVTLILDFGGSEKKEEIRDEEDEFGILEALQPHPSLIYLGITEYKGTNLYPKWMMGLDKLRGLHIIHCKQCESLPPLGSLLPSLEELVIDGLDKVKKIGDELLGLGVEQAEAVSFPKLKELGFYNMRDWEDWEGTARTSLRSGVMPCLDVLRIENCGNLKSLPPFLKLTPLHTLCINACGVLSQSLQKSKEEFTEISHIPCIIIDGQEAI
;
A
#
# COMPACT_ATOMS: atom_id res chain seq x y z
N MET A 1 -30.99 -19.94 7.59
CA MET A 1 -31.73 -21.22 7.60
C MET A 1 -31.95 -21.66 6.15
N VAL A 2 -31.29 -22.76 5.76
CA VAL A 2 -31.79 -23.84 4.88
C VAL A 2 -31.90 -23.70 3.35
N PHE A 3 -31.95 -22.54 2.69
CA PHE A 3 -32.23 -22.55 1.23
C PHE A 3 -31.05 -22.56 0.24
N PHE A 4 -29.79 -22.58 0.68
CA PHE A 4 -28.65 -22.56 -0.25
C PHE A 4 -28.33 -23.91 -0.91
N HIS A 5 -28.69 -25.04 -0.30
CA HIS A 5 -28.14 -26.33 -0.71
C HIS A 5 -28.96 -27.12 -1.75
N GLN A 6 -30.18 -26.72 -2.11
CA GLN A 6 -31.06 -27.61 -2.91
C GLN A 6 -31.74 -27.00 -4.15
N ASN A 7 -31.65 -25.68 -4.37
CA ASN A 7 -32.47 -25.02 -5.40
C ASN A 7 -31.72 -24.42 -6.60
N PHE A 8 -30.39 -24.49 -6.67
CA PHE A 8 -29.63 -24.01 -7.86
C PHE A 8 -30.09 -24.67 -9.17
N ARG A 9 -30.56 -25.92 -9.10
CA ARG A 9 -31.15 -26.65 -10.23
C ARG A 9 -32.34 -25.95 -10.89
N TYR A 10 -33.06 -25.08 -10.17
CA TYR A 10 -34.23 -24.35 -10.67
C TYR A 10 -33.90 -22.93 -11.14
N LEU A 11 -32.70 -22.43 -10.83
CA LEU A 11 -32.28 -21.06 -11.11
C LEU A 11 -31.46 -20.94 -12.41
N LYS A 12 -31.73 -21.79 -13.40
CA LYS A 12 -30.90 -21.94 -14.62
C LYS A 12 -30.72 -20.63 -15.40
N HIS A 13 -31.68 -19.72 -15.36
CA HIS A 13 -31.64 -18.43 -16.06
C HIS A 13 -31.05 -17.28 -15.23
N LEU A 14 -30.60 -17.54 -14.01
CA LEU A 14 -30.04 -16.52 -13.13
C LEU A 14 -28.79 -15.90 -13.76
N ARG A 15 -28.76 -14.57 -13.85
CA ARG A 15 -27.62 -13.79 -14.38
C ARG A 15 -26.82 -13.09 -13.29
N THR A 16 -27.44 -12.81 -12.16
CA THR A 16 -26.82 -12.13 -11.02
C THR A 16 -27.15 -12.90 -9.75
N LEU A 17 -26.12 -13.25 -8.98
CA LEU A 17 -26.25 -13.87 -7.67
C LEU A 17 -25.49 -13.02 -6.66
N LEU A 18 -26.21 -12.45 -5.70
CA LEU A 18 -25.67 -11.68 -4.59
C LEU A 18 -25.83 -12.49 -3.31
N LEU A 19 -24.71 -12.85 -2.68
CA LEU A 19 -24.67 -13.54 -1.40
C LEU A 19 -24.08 -12.59 -0.36
N THR A 20 -24.86 -12.29 0.68
CA THR A 20 -24.43 -11.40 1.77
C THR A 20 -24.73 -12.08 3.10
N SER A 21 -23.74 -12.71 3.74
CA SER A 21 -23.94 -13.31 5.07
C SER A 21 -22.64 -13.80 5.70
N SER A 22 -22.42 -13.44 6.96
CA SER A 22 -21.28 -13.87 7.79
C SER A 22 -21.28 -15.36 8.12
N LYS A 23 -22.38 -16.06 7.81
CA LYS A 23 -22.56 -17.50 8.08
C LYS A 23 -22.31 -18.39 6.86
N ILE A 24 -21.99 -17.82 5.71
CA ILE A 24 -21.65 -18.63 4.53
C ILE A 24 -20.25 -19.18 4.74
N THR A 25 -20.17 -20.48 5.00
CA THR A 25 -18.89 -21.18 5.21
C THR A 25 -18.45 -21.98 3.99
N LYS A 26 -19.39 -22.38 3.13
CA LYS A 26 -19.14 -23.09 1.88
C LYS A 26 -20.14 -22.66 0.80
N VAL A 27 -19.67 -22.55 -0.43
CA VAL A 27 -20.52 -22.48 -1.62
C VAL A 27 -20.70 -23.90 -2.15
N PRO A 28 -21.93 -24.35 -2.46
CA PRO A 28 -22.14 -25.73 -2.88
C PRO A 28 -21.82 -25.92 -4.37
N GLU A 29 -21.36 -27.12 -4.72
CA GLU A 29 -20.93 -27.52 -6.08
C GLU A 29 -22.00 -27.24 -7.16
N GLN A 30 -23.28 -27.28 -6.79
CA GLN A 30 -24.38 -27.00 -7.71
C GLN A 30 -24.38 -25.56 -8.27
N ILE A 31 -23.54 -24.67 -7.76
CA ILE A 31 -23.33 -23.36 -8.37
C ILE A 31 -22.89 -23.46 -9.84
N GLY A 32 -22.11 -24.48 -10.22
CA GLY A 32 -21.69 -24.69 -11.61
C GLY A 32 -22.84 -24.96 -12.59
N GLN A 33 -24.04 -25.29 -12.08
CA GLN A 33 -25.24 -25.46 -12.90
C GLN A 33 -25.82 -24.12 -13.39
N LEU A 34 -25.40 -22.99 -12.79
CA LEU A 34 -25.85 -21.64 -13.16
C LEU A 34 -25.11 -21.11 -14.39
N ILE A 35 -25.13 -21.85 -15.50
CA ILE A 35 -24.33 -21.56 -16.70
C ILE A 35 -24.61 -20.18 -17.34
N HIS A 36 -25.75 -19.54 -17.02
CA HIS A 36 -26.10 -18.19 -17.49
C HIS A 36 -25.65 -17.06 -16.55
N LEU A 37 -25.03 -17.40 -15.42
CA LEU A 37 -24.57 -16.44 -14.43
C LEU A 37 -23.47 -15.56 -15.03
N ARG A 38 -23.62 -14.24 -14.87
CA ARG A 38 -22.68 -13.22 -15.33
C ARG A 38 -22.01 -12.48 -14.17
N TYR A 39 -22.72 -12.36 -13.05
CA TYR A 39 -22.25 -11.62 -11.89
C TYR A 39 -22.44 -12.45 -10.62
N LEU A 40 -21.34 -12.77 -9.95
CA LEU A 40 -21.35 -13.45 -8.65
C LEU A 40 -20.67 -12.55 -7.61
N TYR A 41 -21.48 -12.00 -6.70
CA TYR A 41 -21.04 -11.13 -5.61
C TYR A 41 -21.23 -11.86 -4.29
N ILE A 42 -20.16 -12.00 -3.50
CA ILE A 42 -20.21 -12.70 -2.21
C ILE A 42 -19.56 -11.83 -1.14
N HIS A 43 -20.36 -10.97 -0.49
CA HIS A 43 -19.87 -10.01 0.51
C HIS A 43 -20.09 -10.50 1.94
N ASN A 44 -19.25 -10.02 2.84
CA ASN A 44 -19.38 -10.24 4.28
C ASN A 44 -19.42 -11.74 4.67
N SER A 45 -18.66 -12.59 3.97
CA SER A 45 -18.57 -14.04 4.23
C SER A 45 -17.22 -14.40 4.86
N MET A 46 -16.94 -13.85 6.05
CA MET A 46 -15.62 -13.96 6.72
C MET A 46 -15.20 -15.40 7.06
N ASN A 47 -16.11 -16.37 6.97
CA ASN A 47 -15.89 -17.77 7.31
C ASN A 47 -15.92 -18.70 6.09
N LEU A 48 -15.98 -18.15 4.87
CA LEU A 48 -16.00 -18.93 3.64
C LEU A 48 -14.59 -19.50 3.42
N GLN A 49 -14.44 -20.82 3.41
CA GLN A 49 -13.11 -21.42 3.33
C GLN A 49 -12.60 -21.50 1.89
N GLU A 50 -13.36 -22.15 1.01
CA GLU A 50 -12.96 -22.37 -0.38
C GLU A 50 -14.21 -22.40 -1.26
N PHE A 51 -14.03 -22.10 -2.55
CA PHE A 51 -15.06 -22.29 -3.54
C PHE A 51 -14.95 -23.66 -4.20
N PRO A 52 -16.09 -24.27 -4.56
CA PRO A 52 -16.09 -25.54 -5.27
C PRO A 52 -15.48 -25.38 -6.66
N ASP A 53 -14.82 -26.42 -7.17
CA ASP A 53 -14.20 -26.42 -8.50
C ASP A 53 -15.23 -26.09 -9.60
N GLU A 54 -16.50 -26.39 -9.38
CA GLU A 54 -17.66 -26.15 -10.25
C GLU A 54 -17.95 -24.66 -10.52
N VAL A 55 -17.46 -23.74 -9.68
CA VAL A 55 -17.49 -22.30 -10.05
C VAL A 55 -16.79 -22.07 -11.38
N CYS A 56 -15.75 -22.85 -11.67
CA CYS A 56 -15.01 -22.73 -12.91
C CYS A 56 -15.84 -23.13 -14.13
N ASP A 57 -16.95 -23.86 -13.95
CA ASP A 57 -17.85 -24.22 -15.05
C ASP A 57 -18.80 -23.06 -15.44
N LEU A 58 -18.78 -21.95 -14.71
CA LEU A 58 -19.50 -20.71 -15.02
C LEU A 58 -18.84 -19.94 -16.17
N CYS A 59 -18.81 -20.52 -17.36
CA CYS A 59 -18.09 -19.96 -18.52
C CYS A 59 -18.58 -18.59 -19.00
N ASN A 60 -19.80 -18.16 -18.61
CA ASN A 60 -20.37 -16.85 -18.94
C ASN A 60 -20.12 -15.77 -17.87
N LEU A 61 -19.43 -16.12 -16.78
CA LEU A 61 -19.19 -15.23 -15.66
C LEU A 61 -18.26 -14.09 -16.06
N GLN A 62 -18.67 -12.85 -15.78
CA GLN A 62 -17.95 -11.63 -16.14
C GLN A 62 -17.31 -10.96 -14.93
N THR A 63 -17.98 -11.03 -13.77
CA THR A 63 -17.46 -10.49 -12.51
C THR A 63 -17.51 -11.56 -11.43
N LEU A 64 -16.39 -11.73 -10.75
CA LEU A 64 -16.21 -12.73 -9.72
C LEU A 64 -15.44 -12.16 -8.53
N MET A 65 -15.99 -12.36 -7.34
CA MET A 65 -15.35 -12.03 -6.07
C MET A 65 -15.23 -13.30 -5.22
N ILE A 66 -14.02 -13.86 -5.08
CA ILE A 66 -13.81 -15.24 -4.61
C ILE A 66 -12.52 -15.46 -3.82
N GLU A 67 -12.59 -16.43 -2.90
CA GLU A 67 -11.48 -17.07 -2.20
C GLU A 67 -11.19 -18.48 -2.78
N GLY A 68 -9.95 -18.78 -3.15
CA GLY A 68 -9.46 -20.15 -3.44
C GLY A 68 -10.26 -20.96 -4.48
N CYS A 69 -10.10 -20.70 -5.77
CA CYS A 69 -10.73 -21.50 -6.83
C CYS A 69 -9.77 -21.79 -8.00
N ARG A 70 -9.96 -22.87 -8.76
CA ARG A 70 -9.16 -23.26 -9.95
C ARG A 70 -9.61 -22.55 -11.24
N MET A 71 -9.58 -21.23 -11.23
CA MET A 71 -10.22 -20.28 -12.15
C MET A 71 -9.86 -20.33 -13.66
N GLY A 72 -9.07 -21.30 -14.14
CA GLY A 72 -8.59 -21.35 -15.52
C GLY A 72 -9.66 -21.56 -16.60
N LYS A 73 -10.90 -21.92 -16.23
CA LYS A 73 -12.00 -22.16 -17.17
C LYS A 73 -12.91 -20.94 -17.41
N LEU A 74 -12.74 -19.85 -16.64
CA LEU A 74 -13.60 -18.67 -16.68
C LEU A 74 -13.23 -17.72 -17.83
N VAL A 75 -13.21 -18.22 -19.07
CA VAL A 75 -12.65 -17.52 -20.24
C VAL A 75 -13.30 -16.16 -20.57
N ASN A 76 -14.53 -15.91 -20.12
CA ASN A 76 -15.24 -14.64 -20.29
C ASN A 76 -15.11 -13.68 -19.09
N LEU A 77 -14.33 -14.04 -18.07
CA LEU A 77 -14.14 -13.22 -16.88
C LEU A 77 -13.45 -11.91 -17.24
N ARG A 78 -14.06 -10.79 -16.83
CA ARG A 78 -13.59 -9.43 -17.06
C ARG A 78 -13.09 -8.77 -15.79
N HIS A 79 -13.67 -9.10 -14.65
CA HIS A 79 -13.38 -8.45 -13.38
C HIS A 79 -13.20 -9.50 -12.30
N LEU A 80 -11.98 -9.58 -11.75
CA LEU A 80 -11.66 -10.41 -10.59
C LEU A 80 -11.26 -9.52 -9.43
N LEU A 81 -12.05 -9.56 -8.35
CA LEU A 81 -11.80 -8.80 -7.13
C LEU A 81 -11.60 -9.77 -5.96
N VAL A 82 -10.45 -9.75 -5.30
CA VAL A 82 -10.07 -10.68 -4.23
C VAL A 82 -9.41 -9.98 -3.03
N ASN A 83 -9.41 -8.64 -2.98
CA ASN A 83 -8.76 -7.88 -1.90
C ASN A 83 -9.29 -8.17 -0.48
N SER A 84 -10.53 -8.66 -0.38
CA SER A 84 -11.21 -8.97 0.88
C SER A 84 -11.09 -10.46 1.27
N CYS A 85 -10.30 -11.23 0.52
CA CYS A 85 -10.12 -12.67 0.71
C CYS A 85 -8.82 -12.94 1.49
N TYR A 86 -8.84 -12.72 2.81
CA TYR A 86 -7.64 -12.80 3.65
C TYR A 86 -7.04 -14.19 3.82
N ALA A 87 -7.85 -15.25 3.65
CA ALA A 87 -7.38 -16.64 3.72
C ALA A 87 -6.99 -17.23 2.34
N LEU A 88 -7.05 -16.41 1.28
CA LEU A 88 -6.53 -16.79 -0.03
C LEU A 88 -5.01 -17.05 0.06
N VAL A 89 -4.59 -18.26 -0.30
CA VAL A 89 -3.17 -18.66 -0.32
C VAL A 89 -2.47 -18.15 -1.59
N GLY A 90 -3.19 -18.09 -2.70
CA GLY A 90 -2.67 -17.71 -4.01
C GLY A 90 -3.76 -17.74 -5.06
N LEU A 91 -3.56 -17.00 -6.14
CA LEU A 91 -4.40 -17.11 -7.33
C LEU A 91 -3.98 -18.32 -8.17
N PRO A 92 -4.88 -19.14 -8.74
CA PRO A 92 -4.48 -20.27 -9.59
C PRO A 92 -3.72 -19.84 -10.86
N LYS A 93 -2.77 -20.67 -11.33
CA LYS A 93 -2.01 -20.39 -12.57
C LYS A 93 -2.88 -20.12 -13.80
N GLY A 94 -4.05 -20.75 -13.88
CA GLY A 94 -4.98 -20.60 -15.00
C GLY A 94 -5.44 -19.17 -15.25
N ILE A 95 -5.35 -18.27 -14.26
CA ILE A 95 -5.71 -16.85 -14.42
C ILE A 95 -4.84 -16.16 -15.49
N GLY A 96 -3.57 -16.56 -15.64
CA GLY A 96 -2.70 -16.00 -16.67
C GLY A 96 -3.18 -16.25 -18.12
N GLY A 97 -4.16 -17.12 -18.31
CA GLY A 97 -4.80 -17.39 -19.61
C GLY A 97 -6.09 -16.60 -19.88
N LEU A 98 -6.56 -15.78 -18.93
CA LEU A 98 -7.83 -15.04 -19.06
C LEU A 98 -7.66 -13.79 -19.93
N THR A 99 -7.78 -13.94 -21.25
CA THR A 99 -7.56 -12.86 -22.24
C THR A 99 -8.63 -11.78 -22.26
N GLN A 100 -9.78 -12.01 -21.63
CA GLN A 100 -10.86 -11.02 -21.48
C GLN A 100 -10.78 -10.26 -20.16
N LEU A 101 -9.83 -10.60 -19.28
CA LEU A 101 -9.71 -9.99 -17.97
C LEU A 101 -9.31 -8.51 -18.13
N ARG A 102 -10.07 -7.63 -17.51
CA ARG A 102 -9.88 -6.18 -17.56
C ARG A 102 -9.37 -5.64 -16.24
N THR A 103 -9.85 -6.18 -15.12
CA THR A 103 -9.44 -5.74 -13.79
C THR A 103 -9.05 -6.91 -12.90
N LEU A 104 -7.96 -6.70 -12.16
CA LEU A 104 -7.50 -7.53 -11.05
C LEU A 104 -7.06 -6.57 -9.93
N ASP A 105 -7.56 -6.74 -8.71
CA ASP A 105 -7.27 -5.85 -7.58
C ASP A 105 -6.16 -6.38 -6.66
N THR A 106 -5.92 -7.69 -6.63
CA THR A 106 -4.97 -8.28 -5.70
C THR A 106 -4.31 -9.54 -6.26
N MET A 107 -3.01 -9.68 -6.03
CA MET A 107 -2.24 -10.89 -6.23
C MET A 107 -1.66 -11.35 -4.89
N VAL A 108 -1.97 -12.58 -4.49
CA VAL A 108 -1.35 -13.20 -3.31
C VAL A 108 -0.17 -14.05 -3.75
N VAL A 109 1.01 -13.77 -3.18
CA VAL A 109 2.21 -14.56 -3.41
C VAL A 109 2.25 -15.73 -2.41
N PRO A 110 2.07 -16.98 -2.88
CA PRO A 110 2.04 -18.16 -2.01
C PRO A 110 3.43 -18.46 -1.44
N LYS A 111 3.49 -19.34 -0.43
CA LYS A 111 4.76 -19.85 0.08
C LYS A 111 5.54 -20.62 -1.00
N LYS A 112 6.86 -20.71 -0.82
CA LYS A 112 7.76 -21.33 -1.79
C LYS A 112 7.41 -22.79 -2.11
N SER A 113 6.97 -23.56 -1.11
CA SER A 113 6.51 -24.96 -1.26
C SER A 113 5.30 -25.10 -2.20
N GLU A 114 4.50 -24.04 -2.34
CA GLU A 114 3.19 -24.06 -3.00
C GLU A 114 3.19 -23.28 -4.32
N ALA A 115 4.23 -22.48 -4.60
CA ALA A 115 4.34 -21.61 -5.77
C ALA A 115 4.15 -22.32 -7.13
N ALA A 116 4.35 -23.64 -7.20
CA ALA A 116 4.15 -24.43 -8.40
C ALA A 116 2.69 -24.47 -8.90
N TYR A 117 1.70 -24.20 -8.06
CA TYR A 117 0.28 -24.33 -8.40
C TYR A 117 -0.42 -22.99 -8.65
N PHE A 118 0.22 -21.89 -8.25
CA PHE A 118 -0.37 -20.55 -8.25
C PHE A 118 0.29 -19.61 -9.25
N LEU A 119 -0.43 -18.54 -9.56
CA LEU A 119 -0.10 -17.46 -10.46
C LEU A 119 1.21 -16.81 -10.01
N SER A 120 2.19 -16.83 -10.90
CA SER A 120 3.45 -16.12 -10.69
C SER A 120 3.41 -14.72 -11.30
N LEU A 121 4.34 -13.84 -10.89
CA LEU A 121 4.51 -12.54 -11.56
C LEU A 121 4.75 -12.70 -13.07
N ARG A 122 5.48 -13.74 -13.47
CA ARG A 122 5.72 -14.07 -14.87
C ARG A 122 4.45 -14.43 -15.63
N ASP A 123 3.49 -15.08 -14.97
CA ASP A 123 2.18 -15.36 -15.57
C ASP A 123 1.34 -14.09 -15.67
N LEU A 124 1.47 -13.18 -14.71
CA LEU A 124 0.78 -11.90 -14.70
C LEU A 124 1.26 -10.97 -15.84
N LYS A 125 2.48 -11.13 -16.35
CA LYS A 125 2.95 -10.47 -17.59
C LYS A 125 2.05 -10.76 -18.81
N LYS A 126 1.41 -11.94 -18.86
CA LYS A 126 0.47 -12.30 -19.95
C LYS A 126 -0.82 -11.47 -19.89
N LEU A 127 -1.08 -10.85 -18.74
CA LEU A 127 -2.24 -9.99 -18.49
C LEU A 127 -1.88 -8.49 -18.66
N ASN A 128 -1.00 -8.17 -19.61
CA ASN A 128 -0.61 -6.77 -19.91
C ASN A 128 -1.74 -5.91 -20.53
N HIS A 129 -2.88 -6.52 -20.88
CA HIS A 129 -4.07 -5.84 -21.37
C HIS A 129 -5.01 -5.38 -20.24
N LEU A 130 -4.66 -5.66 -18.98
CA LEU A 130 -5.41 -5.20 -17.82
C LEU A 130 -5.47 -3.66 -17.82
N ARG A 131 -6.69 -3.16 -17.70
CA ARG A 131 -6.98 -1.74 -17.55
C ARG A 131 -7.32 -1.53 -16.07
N PHE A 132 -6.32 -1.19 -15.26
CA PHE A 132 -6.46 -0.87 -13.83
C PHE A 132 -7.23 0.44 -13.58
N GLN A 133 -8.17 0.81 -14.47
CA GLN A 133 -8.91 2.06 -14.41
C GLN A 133 -9.63 2.17 -13.06
N SER A 134 -9.14 3.08 -12.21
CA SER A 134 -9.62 3.37 -10.84
C SER A 134 -9.43 2.27 -9.78
N SER A 135 -8.71 1.18 -10.07
CA SER A 135 -8.54 0.08 -9.12
C SER A 135 -7.15 0.06 -8.50
N VAL A 136 -7.10 -0.03 -7.17
CA VAL A 136 -5.89 -0.36 -6.42
C VAL A 136 -5.46 -1.77 -6.80
N PHE A 137 -4.20 -1.95 -7.22
CA PHE A 137 -3.61 -3.27 -7.35
C PHE A 137 -2.68 -3.55 -6.16
N LYS A 138 -2.97 -4.59 -5.39
CA LYS A 138 -2.18 -4.99 -4.22
C LYS A 138 -1.44 -6.29 -4.49
N ILE A 139 -0.14 -6.33 -4.22
CA ILE A 139 0.63 -7.57 -4.16
C ILE A 139 0.87 -7.86 -2.68
N THR A 140 0.34 -8.98 -2.19
CA THR A 140 0.47 -9.37 -0.78
C THR A 140 1.49 -10.49 -0.59
N LYS A 141 2.15 -10.51 0.55
CA LYS A 141 3.19 -11.48 0.92
C LYS A 141 4.37 -11.43 -0.05
N CYS A 142 4.78 -10.23 -0.46
CA CYS A 142 5.91 -10.01 -1.37
C CYS A 142 7.19 -10.72 -0.92
N CYS A 143 7.41 -10.91 0.39
CA CYS A 143 8.54 -11.66 0.94
C CYS A 143 8.69 -13.10 0.40
N ASN A 144 7.62 -13.69 -0.14
CA ASN A 144 7.64 -15.05 -0.70
C ASN A 144 8.12 -15.10 -2.15
N LEU A 145 8.47 -13.96 -2.76
CA LEU A 145 8.90 -13.91 -4.16
C LEU A 145 10.28 -14.54 -4.35
N ILE A 146 10.30 -15.75 -4.91
CA ILE A 146 11.53 -16.52 -5.18
C ILE A 146 12.32 -15.94 -6.37
N ASN A 147 11.63 -15.26 -7.28
CA ASN A 147 12.14 -14.94 -8.60
C ASN A 147 12.52 -13.46 -8.70
N ARG A 148 13.81 -13.17 -8.51
CA ARG A 148 14.41 -11.83 -8.59
C ARG A 148 14.61 -11.34 -10.04
N SER A 149 13.74 -11.75 -10.96
CA SER A 149 13.83 -11.26 -12.33
C SER A 149 13.45 -9.77 -12.30
N LYS A 150 14.41 -8.92 -12.67
CA LYS A 150 14.18 -7.47 -12.75
C LYS A 150 13.03 -7.20 -13.73
N SER A 151 12.29 -6.12 -13.51
CA SER A 151 11.28 -5.56 -14.43
C SER A 151 9.94 -6.29 -14.54
N GLU A 152 9.51 -7.09 -13.55
CA GLU A 152 8.23 -7.80 -13.64
C GLU A 152 7.01 -6.87 -13.70
N LEU A 153 7.01 -5.73 -12.99
CA LEU A 153 5.89 -4.78 -12.96
C LEU A 153 5.98 -3.66 -14.02
N MET A 154 7.10 -3.55 -14.74
CA MET A 154 7.33 -2.48 -15.73
C MET A 154 6.36 -2.56 -16.91
N TYR A 155 5.69 -3.69 -17.13
CA TYR A 155 4.80 -3.91 -18.27
C TYR A 155 3.38 -3.34 -18.08
N TRP A 156 3.04 -2.83 -16.89
CA TRP A 156 1.71 -2.33 -16.60
C TRP A 156 1.65 -0.81 -16.61
N GLU A 157 1.80 -0.22 -17.79
CA GLU A 157 1.72 1.24 -17.99
C GLU A 157 0.40 1.85 -17.48
N CYS A 158 -0.69 1.09 -17.51
CA CYS A 158 -2.00 1.52 -17.01
C CYS A 158 -2.17 1.39 -15.50
N LEU A 159 -1.16 0.90 -14.76
CA LEU A 159 -1.21 0.79 -13.31
C LEU A 159 -0.98 2.16 -12.66
N VAL A 160 -2.02 2.68 -12.01
CA VAL A 160 -2.01 4.00 -11.38
C VAL A 160 -1.70 3.91 -9.88
N THR A 161 -2.21 2.88 -9.20
CA THR A 161 -2.12 2.72 -7.75
C THR A 161 -1.64 1.31 -7.40
N LEU A 162 -0.48 1.22 -6.75
CA LEU A 162 0.16 -0.03 -6.36
C LEU A 162 0.35 -0.09 -4.84
N ILE A 163 0.00 -1.21 -4.23
CA ILE A 163 0.35 -1.51 -2.83
C ILE A 163 1.22 -2.77 -2.80
N LEU A 164 2.41 -2.64 -2.25
CA LEU A 164 3.37 -3.73 -2.01
C LEU A 164 3.33 -4.09 -0.53
N ASP A 165 2.71 -5.22 -0.20
CA ASP A 165 2.58 -5.72 1.15
C ASP A 165 3.49 -6.93 1.35
N PHE A 166 4.53 -6.77 2.17
CA PHE A 166 5.53 -7.79 2.44
C PHE A 166 5.06 -8.88 3.41
N GLY A 167 3.85 -8.78 3.94
CA GLY A 167 3.29 -9.77 4.85
C GLY A 167 3.89 -9.65 6.24
N GLY A 168 3.16 -8.94 7.11
CA GLY A 168 3.45 -8.85 8.54
C GLY A 168 3.56 -10.23 9.19
N SER A 169 4.23 -10.32 10.34
CA SER A 169 4.61 -11.58 10.98
C SER A 169 3.44 -12.56 11.18
N GLU A 170 3.26 -13.50 10.26
CA GLU A 170 2.72 -14.81 10.63
C GLU A 170 3.69 -15.41 11.67
N LYS A 171 3.12 -15.92 12.75
CA LYS A 171 3.79 -16.34 14.00
C LYS A 171 5.16 -17.00 13.75
N LYS A 172 6.12 -16.65 14.63
CA LYS A 172 7.42 -17.31 14.88
C LYS A 172 7.58 -18.64 14.13
N GLU A 173 8.48 -18.73 13.15
CA GLU A 173 9.36 -19.91 12.91
C GLU A 173 10.17 -19.92 11.60
N GLU A 174 10.03 -18.95 10.69
CA GLU A 174 10.98 -18.85 9.57
C GLU A 174 11.95 -17.69 9.81
N ILE A 175 13.21 -18.02 10.11
CA ILE A 175 14.34 -17.10 10.00
C ILE A 175 14.35 -16.63 8.54
N ARG A 176 13.93 -15.37 8.30
CA ARG A 176 13.97 -14.75 6.99
C ARG A 176 15.27 -13.95 6.90
N ASP A 177 16.05 -14.15 5.85
CA ASP A 177 17.25 -13.35 5.62
C ASP A 177 16.83 -11.90 5.27
N GLU A 178 17.20 -10.93 6.10
CA GLU A 178 16.90 -9.51 5.89
C GLU A 178 17.46 -8.98 4.56
N GLU A 179 18.57 -9.57 4.08
CA GLU A 179 19.16 -9.28 2.76
C GLU A 179 18.27 -9.71 1.57
N ASP A 180 17.26 -10.57 1.80
CA ASP A 180 16.38 -11.08 0.73
C ASP A 180 15.26 -10.09 0.38
N GLU A 181 14.67 -9.40 1.35
CA GLU A 181 13.51 -8.51 1.10
C GLU A 181 13.87 -7.26 0.29
N PHE A 182 15.04 -6.65 0.52
CA PHE A 182 15.49 -5.52 -0.32
C PHE A 182 15.71 -5.96 -1.77
N GLY A 183 16.28 -7.15 -1.99
CA GLY A 183 16.45 -7.72 -3.33
C GLY A 183 15.11 -7.94 -4.06
N ILE A 184 14.07 -8.31 -3.31
CA ILE A 184 12.70 -8.41 -3.82
C ILE A 184 12.15 -7.03 -4.17
N LEU A 185 12.25 -6.05 -3.25
CA LEU A 185 11.79 -4.68 -3.47
C LEU A 185 12.45 -4.06 -4.72
N GLU A 186 13.75 -4.24 -4.89
CA GLU A 186 14.53 -3.76 -6.04
C GLU A 186 14.15 -4.47 -7.35
N ALA A 187 13.71 -5.73 -7.31
CA ALA A 187 13.33 -6.49 -8.50
C ALA A 187 11.94 -6.15 -9.05
N LEU A 188 11.01 -5.70 -8.19
CA LEU A 188 9.62 -5.44 -8.57
C LEU A 188 9.49 -4.36 -9.66
N GLN A 189 10.20 -3.23 -9.53
CA GLN A 189 10.30 -2.17 -10.56
C GLN A 189 8.95 -1.77 -11.20
N PRO A 190 8.10 -1.03 -10.49
CA PRO A 190 6.85 -0.50 -11.05
C PRO A 190 7.11 0.44 -12.24
N HIS A 191 6.10 0.57 -13.12
CA HIS A 191 6.18 1.46 -14.26
C HIS A 191 6.22 2.95 -13.83
N PRO A 192 7.03 3.83 -14.48
CA PRO A 192 7.14 5.26 -14.17
C PRO A 192 5.84 6.09 -14.22
N SER A 193 4.76 5.52 -14.78
CA SER A 193 3.44 6.17 -14.80
C SER A 193 2.69 6.12 -13.47
N LEU A 194 3.23 5.41 -12.48
CA LEU A 194 2.61 5.21 -11.18
C LEU A 194 2.32 6.55 -10.48
N ILE A 195 1.09 6.71 -9.98
CA ILE A 195 0.63 7.92 -9.30
C ILE A 195 0.62 7.72 -7.78
N TYR A 196 0.37 6.50 -7.32
CA TYR A 196 0.33 6.20 -5.88
C TYR A 196 1.02 4.88 -5.57
N LEU A 197 1.84 4.89 -4.52
CA LEU A 197 2.60 3.75 -4.04
C LEU A 197 2.41 3.57 -2.54
N GLY A 198 1.96 2.39 -2.13
CA GLY A 198 2.03 1.93 -0.74
C GLY A 198 3.08 0.84 -0.58
N ILE A 199 3.93 0.95 0.44
CA ILE A 199 4.83 -0.13 0.87
C ILE A 199 4.49 -0.46 2.32
N THR A 200 4.11 -1.70 2.60
CA THR A 200 3.65 -2.11 3.92
C THR A 200 4.40 -3.34 4.45
N GLU A 201 4.63 -3.37 5.76
CA GLU A 201 5.19 -4.53 6.48
C GLU A 201 6.59 -4.99 5.99
N TYR A 202 7.33 -4.09 5.34
CA TYR A 202 8.69 -4.37 4.86
C TYR A 202 9.68 -4.46 6.03
N LYS A 203 10.52 -5.50 6.04
CA LYS A 203 11.44 -5.80 7.15
C LYS A 203 12.91 -5.55 6.83
N GLY A 204 13.23 -5.09 5.62
CA GLY A 204 14.59 -4.64 5.33
C GLY A 204 14.93 -3.33 6.04
N THR A 205 16.21 -3.13 6.33
CA THR A 205 16.71 -1.90 6.98
C THR A 205 16.74 -0.70 6.03
N ASN A 206 16.94 -0.95 4.72
CA ASN A 206 16.99 0.07 3.68
C ASN A 206 15.71 0.07 2.83
N LEU A 207 15.08 1.24 2.67
CA LEU A 207 13.85 1.46 1.90
C LEU A 207 14.09 2.36 0.67
N TYR A 208 15.24 2.21 0.00
CA TYR A 208 15.60 3.03 -1.15
C TYR A 208 15.98 2.20 -2.39
N PRO A 209 15.00 1.63 -3.11
CA PRO A 209 15.27 0.95 -4.37
C PRO A 209 15.57 1.94 -5.50
N LYS A 210 16.42 1.57 -6.46
CA LYS A 210 16.89 2.47 -7.52
C LYS A 210 15.78 2.98 -8.44
N TRP A 211 14.76 2.16 -8.64
CA TRP A 211 13.62 2.52 -9.48
C TRP A 211 12.78 3.66 -8.90
N MET A 212 12.91 3.98 -7.61
CA MET A 212 12.18 5.08 -6.99
C MET A 212 12.63 6.45 -7.54
N MET A 213 13.88 6.55 -8.06
CA MET A 213 14.38 7.73 -8.77
C MET A 213 13.65 8.02 -10.09
N GLY A 214 12.92 7.04 -10.64
CA GLY A 214 12.24 7.18 -11.93
C GLY A 214 10.72 7.41 -11.81
N LEU A 215 10.20 7.65 -10.60
CA LEU A 215 8.77 7.81 -10.35
C LEU A 215 8.33 9.28 -10.36
N ASP A 216 8.65 9.99 -11.44
CA ASP A 216 8.44 11.45 -11.57
C ASP A 216 6.97 11.88 -11.47
N LYS A 217 6.03 10.96 -11.68
CA LYS A 217 4.58 11.21 -11.64
C LYS A 217 3.94 10.82 -10.30
N LEU A 218 4.71 10.29 -9.36
CA LEU A 218 4.18 9.84 -8.07
C LEU A 218 3.67 11.04 -7.27
N ARG A 219 2.40 10.98 -6.87
CA ARG A 219 1.69 12.00 -6.10
C ARG A 219 1.45 11.56 -4.66
N GLY A 220 1.31 10.26 -4.41
CA GLY A 220 1.14 9.73 -3.05
C GLY A 220 2.11 8.60 -2.74
N LEU A 221 2.74 8.67 -1.57
CA LEU A 221 3.63 7.63 -1.05
C LEU A 221 3.25 7.31 0.39
N HIS A 222 2.91 6.06 0.64
CA HIS A 222 2.58 5.54 1.97
C HIS A 222 3.57 4.46 2.36
N ILE A 223 4.26 4.64 3.48
CA ILE A 223 5.19 3.66 4.04
C ILE A 223 4.66 3.27 5.42
N ILE A 224 4.19 2.03 5.56
CA ILE A 224 3.39 1.62 6.72
C ILE A 224 3.99 0.36 7.37
N HIS A 225 4.15 0.38 8.69
CA HIS A 225 4.67 -0.71 9.52
C HIS A 225 6.00 -1.30 9.04
N CYS A 226 6.88 -0.47 8.48
CA CYS A 226 8.23 -0.87 8.04
C CYS A 226 9.22 -0.83 9.21
N LYS A 227 8.96 -1.60 10.26
CA LYS A 227 9.52 -1.42 11.62
C LYS A 227 11.03 -1.55 11.73
N GLN A 228 11.66 -2.28 10.82
CA GLN A 228 13.12 -2.49 10.82
C GLN A 228 13.88 -1.40 10.07
N CYS A 229 13.18 -0.49 9.39
CA CYS A 229 13.80 0.60 8.65
C CYS A 229 14.49 1.56 9.62
N GLU A 230 15.77 1.84 9.39
CA GLU A 230 16.59 2.67 10.28
C GLU A 230 16.74 4.11 9.77
N SER A 231 16.56 4.32 8.47
CA SER A 231 16.67 5.64 7.84
C SER A 231 15.72 5.77 6.65
N LEU A 232 15.27 7.01 6.42
CA LEU A 232 14.42 7.35 5.28
C LEU A 232 15.28 7.72 4.06
N PRO A 233 14.83 7.38 2.84
CA PRO A 233 15.46 7.86 1.61
C PRO A 233 15.35 9.39 1.45
N PRO A 234 16.16 9.98 0.55
CA PRO A 234 16.10 11.40 0.22
C PRO A 234 14.88 11.76 -0.66
N LEU A 235 13.69 11.55 -0.11
CA LEU A 235 12.41 11.69 -0.81
C LEU A 235 12.18 13.09 -1.37
N GLY A 236 12.68 14.13 -0.69
CA GLY A 236 12.42 15.52 -1.04
C GLY A 236 13.00 15.99 -2.37
N SER A 237 14.16 15.46 -2.76
CA SER A 237 14.75 15.69 -4.08
C SER A 237 14.38 14.60 -5.09
N LEU A 238 14.11 13.39 -4.60
CA LEU A 238 13.80 12.22 -5.41
C LEU A 238 12.42 12.27 -6.07
N LEU A 239 11.41 12.80 -5.38
CA LEU A 239 10.00 12.73 -5.78
C LEU A 239 9.40 14.14 -5.91
N PRO A 240 9.75 14.89 -6.97
CA PRO A 240 9.35 16.29 -7.11
C PRO A 240 7.84 16.48 -7.34
N SER A 241 7.10 15.45 -7.73
CA SER A 241 5.64 15.53 -7.93
C SER A 241 4.81 15.08 -6.72
N LEU A 242 5.46 14.72 -5.61
CA LEU A 242 4.76 14.17 -4.45
C LEU A 242 3.87 15.25 -3.81
N GLU A 243 2.61 14.90 -3.59
CA GLU A 243 1.57 15.73 -2.95
C GLU A 243 1.21 15.21 -1.55
N GLU A 244 1.37 13.92 -1.31
CA GLU A 244 1.02 13.25 -0.06
C GLU A 244 2.13 12.27 0.34
N LEU A 245 2.64 12.42 1.57
CA LEU A 245 3.59 11.50 2.18
C LEU A 245 3.08 11.06 3.55
N VAL A 246 2.85 9.76 3.70
CA VAL A 246 2.46 9.15 4.98
C VAL A 246 3.50 8.13 5.39
N ILE A 247 4.05 8.31 6.59
CA ILE A 247 5.01 7.40 7.21
C ILE A 247 4.40 6.93 8.54
N ASP A 248 4.12 5.65 8.64
CA ASP A 248 3.44 5.05 9.79
C ASP A 248 4.23 3.84 10.31
N GLY A 249 4.59 3.83 11.59
CA GLY A 249 5.15 2.65 12.26
C GLY A 249 6.54 2.23 11.80
N LEU A 250 7.44 3.19 11.53
CA LEU A 250 8.87 2.93 11.34
C LEU A 250 9.58 3.03 12.69
N ASP A 251 9.37 2.02 13.53
CA ASP A 251 9.75 2.03 14.95
C ASP A 251 11.24 2.33 15.18
N LYS A 252 12.16 1.86 14.33
CA LYS A 252 13.62 2.03 14.50
C LYS A 252 14.19 3.37 14.04
N VAL A 253 13.42 4.22 13.37
CA VAL A 253 13.89 5.55 12.93
C VAL A 253 14.00 6.45 14.15
N LYS A 254 15.23 6.75 14.58
CA LYS A 254 15.49 7.60 15.74
C LYS A 254 15.58 9.08 15.43
N LYS A 255 16.09 9.39 14.24
CA LYS A 255 16.33 10.74 13.78
C LYS A 255 15.84 10.89 12.36
N ILE A 256 15.24 12.03 12.07
CA ILE A 256 14.93 12.49 10.72
C ILE A 256 15.68 13.80 10.55
N GLY A 257 16.62 13.83 9.61
CA GLY A 257 17.48 14.97 9.30
C GLY A 257 17.29 15.52 7.89
N ASP A 258 18.30 16.26 7.42
CA ASP A 258 18.39 16.84 6.08
C ASP A 258 18.38 15.80 4.96
N GLU A 259 18.68 14.53 5.28
CA GLU A 259 18.63 13.43 4.33
C GLU A 259 17.23 13.26 3.74
N LEU A 260 16.15 13.35 4.52
CA LEU A 260 14.77 13.22 4.03
C LEU A 260 14.45 14.31 3.00
N LEU A 261 14.96 15.52 3.24
CA LEU A 261 14.79 16.67 2.35
C LEU A 261 15.60 16.51 1.05
N GLY A 262 16.54 15.56 1.00
CA GLY A 262 17.42 15.35 -0.13
C GLY A 262 18.50 16.42 -0.27
N LEU A 263 18.82 17.09 0.83
CA LEU A 263 19.80 18.17 0.90
C LEU A 263 21.18 17.57 1.22
N GLY A 264 22.06 17.49 0.22
CA GLY A 264 23.37 16.83 0.35
C GLY A 264 23.91 16.25 -0.95
N VAL A 265 23.07 16.20 -1.99
CA VAL A 265 23.49 15.89 -3.37
C VAL A 265 23.76 17.21 -4.08
N GLU A 266 24.77 17.27 -4.96
CA GLU A 266 25.39 18.46 -5.59
C GLU A 266 24.46 19.43 -6.37
N GLN A 267 23.13 19.30 -6.25
CA GLN A 267 22.14 20.21 -6.81
C GLN A 267 21.67 21.23 -5.75
N ALA A 268 22.53 22.20 -5.44
CA ALA A 268 22.31 23.25 -4.44
C ALA A 268 21.18 24.25 -4.78
N GLU A 269 20.35 23.99 -5.80
CA GLU A 269 19.32 24.90 -6.31
C GLU A 269 17.90 24.31 -6.32
N ALA A 270 17.71 23.01 -6.05
CA ALA A 270 16.39 22.38 -6.10
C ALA A 270 15.57 22.65 -4.83
N VAL A 271 14.29 22.98 -5.02
CA VAL A 271 13.29 23.06 -3.94
C VAL A 271 13.00 21.65 -3.44
N SER A 272 13.12 21.41 -2.14
CA SER A 272 12.75 20.12 -1.55
C SER A 272 11.22 20.01 -1.45
N PHE A 273 10.65 18.91 -1.93
CA PHE A 273 9.20 18.65 -1.92
C PHE A 273 8.36 19.81 -2.49
N PRO A 274 8.54 20.19 -3.77
CA PRO A 274 7.94 21.42 -4.30
C PRO A 274 6.41 21.39 -4.40
N LYS A 275 5.77 20.21 -4.38
CA LYS A 275 4.31 20.04 -4.51
C LYS A 275 3.65 19.38 -3.29
N LEU A 276 4.41 19.07 -2.24
CA LEU A 276 3.89 18.33 -1.08
C LEU A 276 2.85 19.19 -0.36
N LYS A 277 1.66 18.62 -0.13
CA LYS A 277 0.51 19.26 0.51
C LYS A 277 0.23 18.64 1.89
N GLU A 278 0.35 17.33 1.99
CA GLU A 278 0.11 16.59 3.24
C GLU A 278 1.33 15.76 3.61
N LEU A 279 1.80 15.96 4.85
CA LEU A 279 2.88 15.20 5.47
C LEU A 279 2.37 14.61 6.78
N GLY A 280 2.43 13.28 6.91
CA GLY A 280 1.95 12.57 8.08
C GLY A 280 2.99 11.62 8.66
N PHE A 281 3.23 11.73 9.96
CA PHE A 281 4.03 10.78 10.74
C PHE A 281 3.14 10.16 11.81
N TYR A 282 3.05 8.83 11.81
CA TYR A 282 2.18 8.08 12.71
C TYR A 282 2.96 6.97 13.40
N ASN A 283 2.69 6.74 14.69
CA ASN A 283 3.20 5.59 15.43
C ASN A 283 4.74 5.41 15.37
N MET A 284 5.51 6.49 15.25
CA MET A 284 6.98 6.46 15.17
C MET A 284 7.59 6.35 16.59
N ARG A 285 7.77 5.13 17.10
CA ARG A 285 8.04 4.89 18.51
C ARG A 285 9.41 5.37 18.99
N ASP A 286 10.50 5.06 18.27
CA ASP A 286 11.84 5.46 18.72
C ASP A 286 12.29 6.81 18.13
N TRP A 287 11.41 7.52 17.42
CA TRP A 287 11.73 8.81 16.84
C TRP A 287 11.87 9.88 17.93
N GLU A 288 13.09 10.39 18.06
CA GLU A 288 13.47 11.34 19.09
C GLU A 288 13.72 12.74 18.54
N ASP A 289 14.48 12.84 17.44
CA ASP A 289 14.96 14.13 16.95
C ASP A 289 14.49 14.35 15.49
N TRP A 290 13.80 15.46 15.25
CA TRP A 290 13.54 15.96 13.90
C TRP A 290 14.42 17.17 13.65
N GLU A 291 15.60 16.90 13.10
CA GLU A 291 16.59 17.91 12.74
C GLU A 291 16.35 18.31 11.27
N GLY A 292 16.66 19.56 10.91
CA GLY A 292 16.45 20.03 9.56
C GLY A 292 16.91 21.47 9.40
N THR A 293 17.58 21.75 8.28
CA THR A 293 18.63 22.77 8.14
C THR A 293 18.59 23.90 9.17
N ALA A 294 19.42 23.76 10.20
CA ALA A 294 19.86 24.80 11.13
C ALA A 294 20.61 25.97 10.45
N ARG A 295 20.49 26.10 9.12
CA ARG A 295 21.04 27.13 8.26
C ARG A 295 19.91 27.59 7.34
N THR A 296 19.21 28.64 7.74
CA THR A 296 18.22 29.40 6.97
C THR A 296 18.82 30.09 5.72
N SER A 297 19.62 29.37 4.93
CA SER A 297 20.32 29.84 3.74
C SER A 297 20.00 29.01 2.49
N LEU A 298 18.91 28.23 2.49
CA LEU A 298 18.38 27.66 1.25
C LEU A 298 17.65 28.76 0.49
N ARG A 299 18.27 29.28 -0.57
CA ARG A 299 17.60 30.17 -1.54
C ARG A 299 16.36 29.51 -2.18
N SER A 300 16.32 28.18 -2.19
CA SER A 300 15.33 27.38 -2.93
C SER A 300 14.13 26.89 -2.11
N GLY A 301 14.05 27.15 -0.79
CA GLY A 301 12.88 26.81 0.03
C GLY A 301 12.67 25.31 0.30
N VAL A 302 11.94 25.00 1.38
CA VAL A 302 11.56 23.64 1.80
C VAL A 302 10.05 23.57 1.83
N MET A 303 9.45 22.59 1.15
CA MET A 303 8.01 22.28 1.20
C MET A 303 7.09 23.51 1.01
N PRO A 304 7.20 24.28 -0.10
CA PRO A 304 6.48 25.54 -0.29
C PRO A 304 4.97 25.39 -0.49
N CYS A 305 4.45 24.17 -0.61
CA CYS A 305 3.02 23.90 -0.79
C CYS A 305 2.39 23.15 0.39
N LEU A 306 3.14 22.95 1.49
CA LEU A 306 2.68 22.13 2.61
C LEU A 306 1.52 22.82 3.32
N ASP A 307 0.37 22.14 3.36
CA ASP A 307 -0.89 22.64 3.90
C ASP A 307 -1.23 21.96 5.23
N VAL A 308 -0.92 20.66 5.33
CA VAL A 308 -1.26 19.83 6.49
C VAL A 308 -0.05 19.04 6.97
N LEU A 309 0.28 19.18 8.25
CA LEU A 309 1.26 18.37 8.96
C LEU A 309 0.56 17.61 10.10
N ARG A 310 0.65 16.28 10.08
CA ARG A 310 0.10 15.41 11.13
C ARG A 310 1.21 14.62 11.79
N ILE A 311 1.26 14.66 13.12
CA ILE A 311 2.17 13.88 13.94
C ILE A 311 1.32 13.21 15.01
N GLU A 312 1.18 11.88 14.94
CA GLU A 312 0.33 11.15 15.87
C GLU A 312 1.05 9.94 16.48
N ASN A 313 0.91 9.77 17.80
CA ASN A 313 1.49 8.67 18.55
C ASN A 313 3.03 8.55 18.39
N CYS A 314 3.72 9.69 18.34
CA CYS A 314 5.18 9.80 18.30
C CYS A 314 5.68 10.27 19.68
N GLY A 315 5.69 9.36 20.66
CA GLY A 315 5.84 9.71 22.07
C GLY A 315 7.22 10.25 22.48
N ASN A 316 8.27 9.90 21.76
CA ASN A 316 9.66 10.26 22.07
C ASN A 316 10.17 11.52 21.36
N LEU A 317 9.39 12.07 20.41
CA LEU A 317 9.78 13.23 19.63
C LEU A 317 9.94 14.45 20.55
N LYS A 318 11.11 15.07 20.52
CA LYS A 318 11.48 16.16 21.44
C LYS A 318 11.04 17.53 20.93
N SER A 319 11.31 17.83 19.66
CA SER A 319 11.09 19.15 19.07
C SER A 319 10.70 19.04 17.60
N LEU A 320 10.12 20.12 17.07
CA LEU A 320 9.88 20.30 15.63
C LEU A 320 11.11 20.92 14.96
N PRO A 321 11.27 20.76 13.63
CA PRO A 321 12.41 21.34 12.93
C PRO A 321 12.17 22.83 12.62
N PRO A 322 13.24 23.66 12.63
CA PRO A 322 13.13 25.12 12.54
C PRO A 322 12.63 25.63 11.17
N PHE A 323 12.74 24.82 10.12
CA PHE A 323 12.27 25.20 8.78
C PHE A 323 10.75 25.34 8.71
N LEU A 324 9.97 24.77 9.65
CA LEU A 324 8.50 24.91 9.65
C LEU A 324 8.04 26.36 9.71
N LYS A 325 8.83 27.25 10.34
CA LYS A 325 8.57 28.70 10.36
C LYS A 325 8.49 29.34 8.96
N LEU A 326 9.12 28.71 7.98
CA LEU A 326 9.20 29.19 6.60
C LEU A 326 8.22 28.48 5.66
N THR A 327 7.48 27.48 6.16
CA THR A 327 6.48 26.74 5.38
C THR A 327 5.11 27.39 5.49
N PRO A 328 4.32 27.47 4.41
CA PRO A 328 2.98 28.08 4.45
C PRO A 328 1.92 27.12 5.02
N LEU A 329 2.21 26.56 6.19
CA LEU A 329 1.42 25.51 6.83
C LEU A 329 0.08 26.06 7.35
N HIS A 330 -1.03 25.46 6.93
CA HIS A 330 -2.37 25.84 7.41
C HIS A 330 -2.77 25.09 8.67
N THR A 331 -2.49 23.78 8.71
CA THR A 331 -2.97 22.88 9.76
C THR A 331 -1.82 22.06 10.35
N LEU A 332 -1.62 22.16 11.66
CA LEU A 332 -0.71 21.33 12.44
C LEU A 332 -1.52 20.50 13.44
N CYS A 333 -1.48 19.17 13.30
CA CYS A 333 -2.10 18.24 14.23
C CYS A 333 -1.03 17.44 14.96
N ILE A 334 -1.01 17.54 16.29
CA ILE A 334 -0.12 16.79 17.18
C ILE A 334 -0.99 16.01 18.16
N ASN A 335 -1.04 14.68 18.05
CA ASN A 335 -1.88 13.85 18.92
C ASN A 335 -1.06 12.75 19.58
N ALA A 336 -1.24 12.51 20.87
CA ALA A 336 -0.54 11.49 21.63
C ALA A 336 1.01 11.59 21.54
N CYS A 337 1.56 12.80 21.50
CA CYS A 337 2.99 13.09 21.46
C CYS A 337 3.45 13.70 22.79
N GLY A 338 3.60 12.87 23.83
CA GLY A 338 3.77 13.33 25.20
C GLY A 338 4.95 14.26 25.45
N VAL A 339 6.13 13.94 24.90
CA VAL A 339 7.34 14.78 25.07
C VAL A 339 7.20 16.11 24.33
N LEU A 340 6.86 16.07 23.04
CA LEU A 340 6.68 17.27 22.21
C LEU A 340 5.60 18.21 22.78
N SER A 341 4.45 17.66 23.18
CA SER A 341 3.33 18.48 23.70
C SER A 341 3.70 19.19 25.00
N GLN A 342 4.49 18.54 25.87
CA GLN A 342 5.02 19.19 27.07
C GLN A 342 6.08 20.25 26.74
N SER A 343 6.89 20.05 25.71
CA SER A 343 7.90 21.00 25.28
C SER A 343 7.28 22.28 24.73
N LEU A 344 6.28 22.14 23.84
CA LEU A 344 5.51 23.25 23.27
C LEU A 344 4.78 24.07 24.33
N GLN A 345 4.33 23.46 25.43
CA GLN A 345 3.70 24.17 26.55
C GLN A 345 4.70 24.95 27.43
N LYS A 346 5.96 24.49 27.52
CA LYS A 346 6.98 25.06 28.42
C LYS A 346 7.89 26.06 27.72
N SER A 347 8.18 25.85 26.44
CA SER A 347 9.14 26.64 25.65
C SER A 347 8.41 27.68 24.81
N LYS A 348 8.56 28.96 25.17
CA LYS A 348 8.08 30.07 24.33
C LYS A 348 8.77 30.11 22.97
N GLU A 349 10.04 29.72 22.90
CA GLU A 349 10.82 29.73 21.66
C GLU A 349 10.27 28.71 20.66
N GLU A 350 10.05 27.46 21.08
CA GLU A 350 9.48 26.42 20.20
C GLU A 350 8.05 26.78 19.76
N PHE A 351 7.24 27.37 20.65
CA PHE A 351 5.90 27.83 20.27
C PHE A 351 5.95 28.97 19.23
N THR A 352 6.95 29.86 19.30
CA THR A 352 7.08 30.92 18.29
C THR A 352 7.35 30.39 16.89
N GLU A 353 7.95 29.20 16.76
CA GLU A 353 8.21 28.58 15.45
C GLU A 353 6.91 28.19 14.74
N ILE A 354 5.88 27.83 15.49
CA ILE A 354 4.59 27.37 14.97
C ILE A 354 3.45 28.39 15.10
N SER A 355 3.65 29.48 15.84
CA SER A 355 2.63 30.52 16.10
C SER A 355 2.02 31.21 14.87
N HIS A 356 2.65 31.08 13.70
CA HIS A 356 2.15 31.63 12.43
C HIS A 356 1.11 30.72 11.76
N ILE A 357 0.93 29.49 12.24
CA ILE A 357 0.04 28.48 11.68
C ILE A 357 -1.41 28.78 12.12
N PRO A 358 -2.37 28.90 11.18
CA PRO A 358 -3.76 29.24 11.48
C PRO A 358 -4.50 28.24 12.39
N CYS A 359 -4.27 26.94 12.21
CA CYS A 359 -4.96 25.88 12.92
C CYS A 359 -3.96 24.92 13.57
N ILE A 360 -3.83 24.99 14.89
CA ILE A 360 -2.96 24.12 15.67
C ILE A 360 -3.84 23.26 16.59
N ILE A 361 -3.81 21.95 16.41
CA ILE A 361 -4.57 20.98 17.21
C ILE A 361 -3.56 20.13 17.99
N ILE A 362 -3.60 20.20 19.31
CA ILE A 362 -2.77 19.41 20.22
C ILE A 362 -3.68 18.54 21.09
N ASP A 363 -3.53 17.21 21.01
CA ASP A 363 -4.32 16.22 21.76
C ASP A 363 -5.84 16.45 21.65
N GLY A 364 -6.30 16.78 20.44
CA GLY A 364 -7.71 17.07 20.14
C GLY A 364 -8.22 18.43 20.64
N GLN A 365 -7.35 19.31 21.14
CA GLN A 365 -7.69 20.67 21.55
C GLN A 365 -7.03 21.69 20.62
N GLU A 366 -7.76 22.73 20.22
CA GLU A 366 -7.20 23.84 19.45
C GLU A 366 -6.31 24.70 20.38
N ALA A 367 -5.04 24.88 20.01
CA ALA A 367 -4.09 25.70 20.76
C ALA A 367 -4.32 27.18 20.43
N ILE A 368 -4.72 27.97 21.43
CA ILE A 368 -5.04 29.41 21.32
C ILE A 368 -3.79 30.27 21.47
#